data_AF-A0ABD0KP29-F1
#
_entry.id   AF-A0ABD0KP29-F1
#
_cell.length_a   1.000
_cell.length_b   1.000
_cell.length_c   1.000
_cell.angle_alpha   90.00
_cell.angle_beta   90.00
_cell.angle_gamma   90.00
#
_symmetry.space_group_name_H-M   'P 1'
#
loop_
_entity.id
_entity.type
_entity.pdbx_description
1 polymer ?
#
loop_
_entity_poly.entity_id
_entity_poly.type
_entity_poly.pdbx_seq_one_letter_code
_entity_poly.pdbx_strand_id
1 'polypeptide(L)'
;MSVRDFKGIPSIQEVECWGGALEAGVRLFSLKIFLIPEGTVLAFLEPSSANCVTYSEFSSCFIETSDTRNSRLRVLVPELNEGESKVYGCNATSIKTLDHYKITSWNIVVTRESEYPCVFTGLI
;
A
#
# COMPACT_ATOMS: atom_id res chain seq x y z
N MET A 1 6.45 1.32 0.99
CA MET A 1 5.11 1.59 0.41
C MET A 1 5.30 2.49 -0.79
N SER A 2 4.52 2.31 -1.85
CA SER A 2 4.65 3.08 -3.11
C SER A 2 3.31 3.19 -3.83
N VAL A 3 3.21 4.16 -4.72
CA VAL A 3 2.06 4.39 -5.61
C VAL A 3 2.55 4.37 -7.06
N ARG A 4 1.74 3.84 -7.96
CA ARG A 4 2.00 3.84 -9.40
C ARG A 4 0.70 3.76 -10.20
N ASP A 5 0.77 4.12 -11.47
CA ASP A 5 -0.30 3.87 -12.43
C ASP A 5 -0.51 2.37 -12.61
N PHE A 6 -1.76 1.92 -12.48
CA PHE A 6 -2.11 0.53 -12.71
C PHE A 6 -2.02 0.22 -14.20
N LYS A 7 -1.04 -0.61 -14.59
CA LYS A 7 -0.80 -0.98 -16.00
C LYS A 7 -0.63 0.24 -16.94
N GLY A 8 -0.12 1.36 -16.41
CA GLY A 8 0.06 2.59 -17.18
C GLY A 8 -1.24 3.34 -17.48
N ILE A 9 -2.32 3.07 -16.73
CA ILE A 9 -3.58 3.83 -16.82
C ILE A 9 -3.54 4.94 -15.75
N PRO A 10 -3.37 6.22 -16.13
CA PRO A 10 -3.14 7.30 -15.15
C PRO A 10 -4.33 7.55 -14.22
N SER A 11 -5.55 7.25 -14.68
CA SER A 11 -6.77 7.41 -13.91
C SER A 11 -6.96 6.35 -12.82
N ILE A 12 -6.16 5.26 -12.84
CA ILE A 12 -6.25 4.16 -11.87
C ILE A 12 -4.90 4.04 -11.16
N GLN A 13 -4.86 4.47 -9.90
CA GLN A 13 -3.67 4.35 -9.07
C GLN A 13 -3.66 3.00 -8.35
N GLU A 14 -2.49 2.39 -8.24
CA GLU A 14 -2.24 1.18 -7.46
C GLU A 14 -1.31 1.51 -6.30
N VAL A 15 -1.79 1.26 -5.08
CA VAL A 15 -1.00 1.37 -3.85
C VAL A 15 -0.39 0.02 -3.55
N GLU A 16 0.94 -0.06 -3.48
CA GLU A 16 1.68 -1.27 -3.09
C GLU A 16 2.29 -1.10 -1.69
N CYS A 17 1.96 -2.03 -0.79
CA CYS A 17 2.66 -2.22 0.47
C CYS A 17 3.44 -3.53 0.47
N TRP A 18 4.71 -3.50 0.85
CA TRP A 18 5.58 -4.68 0.84
C TRP A 18 6.70 -4.55 1.87
N GLY A 19 7.32 -5.67 2.22
CA GLY A 19 8.31 -5.77 3.31
C GLY A 19 9.75 -5.38 2.94
N GLY A 20 10.02 -4.87 1.74
CA GLY A 20 11.39 -4.60 1.27
C GLY A 20 12.14 -3.53 2.06
N ALA A 21 11.43 -2.56 2.60
CA ALA A 21 12.01 -1.49 3.43
C ALA A 21 12.33 -1.95 4.87
N LEU A 22 12.00 -3.20 5.24
CA LEU A 22 12.36 -3.75 6.53
C LEU A 22 13.87 -4.04 6.60
N GLU A 23 14.42 -4.02 7.82
CA GLU A 23 15.82 -4.35 8.09
C GLU A 23 16.23 -5.72 7.53
N ALA A 24 17.50 -5.88 7.18
CA ALA A 24 18.02 -7.17 6.78
C ALA A 24 17.95 -8.18 7.94
N GLY A 25 17.67 -9.45 7.62
CA GLY A 25 17.62 -10.53 8.61
C GLY A 25 16.35 -10.59 9.46
N VAL A 26 15.33 -9.78 9.17
CA VAL A 26 14.00 -9.94 9.77
C VAL A 26 13.09 -10.78 8.86
N ARG A 27 12.14 -11.49 9.47
CA ARG A 27 11.06 -12.15 8.75
C ARG A 27 9.80 -11.31 8.86
N LEU A 28 9.13 -11.10 7.74
CA LEU A 28 7.80 -10.51 7.72
C LEU A 28 6.80 -11.52 8.29
N PHE A 29 6.05 -11.11 9.30
CA PHE A 29 4.97 -11.86 9.92
C PHE A 29 3.62 -11.50 9.30
N SER A 30 3.34 -10.21 9.14
CA SER A 30 2.10 -9.77 8.48
C SER A 30 2.21 -8.40 7.82
N LEU A 31 1.38 -8.17 6.80
CA LEU A 31 1.09 -6.86 6.24
C LEU A 31 -0.39 -6.54 6.39
N LYS A 32 -0.69 -5.27 6.65
CA LYS A 32 -2.04 -4.74 6.71
C LYS A 32 -2.08 -3.39 6.02
N ILE A 33 -2.95 -3.24 5.02
CA ILE A 33 -3.21 -1.95 4.37
C ILE A 33 -4.62 -1.46 4.74
N PHE A 34 -4.74 -0.17 5.04
CA PHE A 34 -5.97 0.44 5.57
C PHE A 34 -6.13 1.89 5.12
N LEU A 35 -7.36 2.43 5.17
CA LEU A 35 -7.65 3.84 4.96
C LEU A 35 -7.48 4.65 6.25
N ILE A 36 -6.98 5.88 6.12
CA ILE A 36 -6.93 6.89 7.18
C ILE A 36 -7.92 8.01 6.80
N PRO A 37 -8.75 8.51 7.72
CA PRO A 37 -8.68 8.32 9.19
C PRO A 37 -9.46 7.13 9.77
N GLU A 38 -10.39 6.50 9.04
CA GLU A 38 -11.35 5.54 9.61
C GLU A 38 -10.70 4.25 10.12
N GLY A 39 -9.47 3.94 9.68
CA GLY A 39 -8.78 2.70 10.01
C GLY A 39 -9.35 1.49 9.28
N THR A 40 -10.21 1.70 8.28
CA THR A 40 -10.86 0.62 7.52
C THR A 40 -9.80 -0.24 6.84
N VAL A 41 -9.71 -1.50 7.25
CA VAL A 41 -8.77 -2.48 6.68
C VAL A 41 -9.23 -2.88 5.29
N LEU A 42 -8.35 -2.76 4.31
CA LEU A 42 -8.65 -3.07 2.91
C LEU A 42 -8.13 -4.45 2.52
N ALA A 43 -6.95 -4.81 3.05
CA ALA A 43 -6.38 -6.14 2.91
C ALA A 43 -5.41 -6.47 4.03
N PHE A 44 -5.25 -7.77 4.27
CA PHE A 44 -4.34 -8.35 5.23
C PHE A 44 -3.64 -9.57 4.61
N LEU A 45 -2.39 -9.76 4.97
CA LEU A 45 -1.53 -10.83 4.48
C LEU A 45 -0.70 -11.38 5.63
N GLU A 46 -0.64 -12.70 5.74
CA GLU A 46 0.24 -13.43 6.65
C GLU A 46 1.00 -14.53 5.88
N PRO A 47 2.30 -14.33 5.57
CA PRO A 47 3.04 -15.27 4.73
C PRO A 47 3.19 -16.69 5.32
N SER A 48 3.27 -16.82 6.65
CA SER A 48 3.49 -18.12 7.32
C SER A 48 2.34 -19.10 7.15
N SER A 49 1.10 -18.60 7.14
CA SER A 49 -0.11 -19.40 6.94
C SER A 49 -0.61 -19.36 5.49
N ALA A 50 0.15 -18.72 4.58
CA ALA A 50 -0.29 -18.42 3.22
C ALA A 50 -1.67 -17.71 3.18
N ASN A 51 -1.96 -16.92 4.20
CA ASN A 51 -3.25 -16.28 4.36
C ASN A 51 -3.25 -14.90 3.68
N CYS A 52 -4.24 -14.67 2.83
CA CYS A 52 -4.52 -13.39 2.20
C CYS A 52 -6.01 -13.12 2.34
N VAL A 53 -6.36 -12.01 2.99
CA VAL A 53 -7.74 -11.60 3.20
C VAL A 53 -7.94 -10.23 2.57
N THR A 54 -8.85 -10.17 1.61
CA THR A 54 -9.24 -8.97 0.88
C THR A 54 -10.61 -8.51 1.34
N TYR A 55 -10.70 -7.31 1.91
CA TYR A 55 -11.96 -6.74 2.40
C TYR A 55 -12.56 -5.72 1.40
N SER A 56 -11.71 -5.12 0.56
CA SER A 56 -12.12 -4.25 -0.55
C SER A 56 -12.16 -5.01 -1.87
N GLU A 57 -13.03 -4.59 -2.79
CA GLU A 57 -13.22 -5.22 -4.11
C GLU A 57 -11.96 -5.22 -5.00
N PHE A 58 -11.05 -4.27 -4.79
CA PHE A 58 -9.87 -4.09 -5.63
C PHE A 58 -8.55 -4.31 -4.88
N SER A 59 -8.45 -5.35 -4.05
CA SER A 59 -7.21 -5.71 -3.37
C SER A 59 -6.67 -7.08 -3.76
N SER A 60 -5.34 -7.24 -3.68
CA SER A 60 -4.65 -8.49 -4.00
C SER A 60 -3.39 -8.67 -3.15
N CYS A 61 -2.95 -9.92 -3.02
CA CYS A 61 -1.71 -10.26 -2.32
C CYS A 61 -0.77 -11.06 -3.24
N PHE A 62 0.53 -10.90 -3.01
CA PHE A 62 1.57 -11.79 -3.49
C PHE A 62 2.33 -12.33 -2.28
N ILE A 63 2.40 -13.65 -2.12
CA ILE A 63 3.05 -14.30 -0.98
C ILE A 63 4.33 -14.98 -1.47
N GLU A 64 5.47 -14.56 -0.92
CA GLU A 64 6.75 -15.24 -1.10
C GLU A 64 7.13 -15.90 0.22
N THR A 65 7.26 -17.24 0.23
CA THR A 65 7.54 -17.99 1.45
C THR A 65 9.03 -18.12 1.74
N SER A 66 9.88 -18.03 0.71
CA SER A 66 11.34 -18.17 0.82
C SER A 66 11.97 -16.94 1.47
N ASP A 67 11.56 -15.75 1.01
CA ASP A 67 11.88 -14.47 1.63
C ASP A 67 10.59 -13.69 1.84
N THR A 68 10.04 -13.77 3.05
CA THR A 68 8.74 -13.20 3.36
C THR A 68 8.71 -11.68 3.17
N ARG A 69 9.85 -10.98 3.17
CA ARG A 69 9.94 -9.53 2.90
C ARG A 69 9.52 -9.17 1.47
N ASN A 70 9.59 -10.12 0.54
CA ASN A 70 9.15 -9.92 -0.85
C ASN A 70 7.64 -10.08 -1.03
N SER A 71 6.91 -10.45 0.01
CA SER A 71 5.45 -10.49 -0.01
C SER A 71 4.86 -9.07 -0.10
N ARG A 72 3.74 -8.95 -0.81
CA ARG A 72 3.13 -7.65 -1.17
C ARG A 72 1.62 -7.67 -1.00
N LEU A 73 1.08 -6.53 -0.61
CA LEU A 73 -0.32 -6.17 -0.68
C LEU A 73 -0.49 -5.05 -1.69
N ARG A 74 -1.50 -5.17 -2.55
CA ARG A 74 -1.86 -4.14 -3.52
C ARG A 74 -3.33 -3.80 -3.41
N VAL A 75 -3.64 -2.52 -3.59
CA VAL A 75 -5.01 -2.02 -3.64
C VAL A 75 -5.11 -1.04 -4.80
N LEU A 76 -6.13 -1.20 -5.65
CA LEU A 76 -6.49 -0.15 -6.62
C LEU A 76 -7.30 0.92 -5.91
N VAL A 77 -6.93 2.15 -6.18
CA VAL A 77 -7.61 3.32 -5.66
C VAL A 77 -8.86 3.53 -6.52
N PRO A 78 -10.06 3.49 -5.92
CA PRO A 78 -11.29 3.78 -6.66
C PRO A 78 -11.26 5.24 -7.14
N GLU A 79 -12.03 5.54 -8.18
CA GLU A 79 -12.09 6.88 -8.78
C GLU A 79 -12.16 7.97 -7.70
N LEU A 80 -11.09 8.76 -7.64
CA LEU A 80 -11.03 9.97 -6.83
C LEU A 80 -11.66 11.10 -7.64
N ASN A 81 -12.41 11.99 -6.99
CA ASN A 81 -12.82 13.24 -7.62
C ASN A 81 -11.58 14.13 -7.85
N GLU A 82 -11.72 15.11 -8.74
CA GLU A 82 -10.64 16.08 -8.98
C GLU A 82 -10.28 16.83 -7.69
N GLY A 83 -8.99 16.84 -7.34
CA GLY A 83 -8.50 17.40 -6.08
C GLY A 83 -8.78 16.55 -4.83
N GLU A 84 -9.52 15.45 -4.95
CA GLU A 84 -9.71 14.50 -3.85
C GLU A 84 -8.41 13.76 -3.56
N SER A 85 -8.12 13.60 -2.28
CA SER A 85 -6.97 12.86 -1.79
C SER A 85 -7.41 11.82 -0.78
N LYS A 86 -6.87 10.61 -0.88
CA LYS A 86 -7.02 9.55 0.12
C LYS A 86 -5.68 9.21 0.74
N VAL A 87 -5.68 8.97 2.04
CA VAL A 87 -4.48 8.56 2.77
C VAL A 87 -4.57 7.08 3.07
N TYR A 88 -3.58 6.33 2.61
CA TYR A 88 -3.46 4.90 2.85
C TYR A 88 -2.37 4.67 3.88
N GLY A 89 -2.67 3.87 4.89
CA GLY A 89 -1.71 3.37 5.87
C GLY A 89 -1.31 1.94 5.56
N CYS A 90 -0.07 1.58 5.90
CA CYS A 90 0.36 0.21 5.93
C CYS A 90 1.17 -0.11 7.19
N ASN A 91 0.83 -1.22 7.84
CA ASN A 91 1.58 -1.78 8.94
C ASN A 91 2.25 -3.09 8.51
N ALA A 92 3.56 -3.18 8.72
CA ALA A 92 4.31 -4.43 8.64
C ALA A 92 4.70 -4.90 10.03
N THR A 93 4.24 -6.09 10.39
CA THR A 93 4.71 -6.79 11.59
C THR A 93 5.89 -7.67 11.17
N SER A 94 7.02 -7.48 11.81
CA SER A 94 8.26 -8.22 11.53
C SER A 94 8.80 -8.85 12.80
N ILE A 95 9.52 -9.96 12.65
CA ILE A 95 10.15 -10.71 13.73
C ILE A 95 11.62 -10.88 13.37
N LYS A 96 12.49 -10.49 14.28
CA LYS A 96 13.92 -10.81 14.23
C LYS A 96 14.18 -12.01 15.13
N THR A 97 15.02 -12.95 14.70
CA THR A 97 15.34 -14.15 15.47
C THR A 97 15.82 -13.74 16.87
N LEU A 98 15.14 -14.22 17.93
CA LEU A 98 15.40 -13.94 19.35
C LEU A 98 14.95 -12.56 19.89
N ASP A 99 14.20 -11.77 19.13
CA ASP A 99 13.71 -10.45 19.55
C ASP A 99 12.17 -10.39 19.59
N HIS A 100 11.61 -9.28 20.07
CA HIS A 100 10.19 -8.98 20.04
C HIS A 100 9.68 -8.68 18.62
N TYR A 101 8.35 -8.77 18.44
CA TYR A 101 7.72 -8.29 17.22
C TYR A 101 7.90 -6.78 17.09
N LYS A 102 8.23 -6.31 15.89
CA LYS A 102 8.34 -4.89 15.55
C LYS A 102 7.30 -4.54 14.50
N ILE A 103 6.50 -3.53 14.79
CA ILE A 103 5.56 -2.95 13.83
C ILE A 103 6.24 -1.74 13.19
N THR A 104 6.36 -1.77 11.87
CA THR A 104 6.79 -0.61 11.07
C THR A 104 5.59 -0.09 10.29
N SER A 105 5.34 1.20 10.39
CA SER A 105 4.17 1.84 9.76
C SER A 105 4.62 2.84 8.71
N TRP A 106 3.90 2.86 7.59
CA TRP A 106 4.05 3.84 6.54
C TRP A 106 2.69 4.40 6.16
N ASN A 107 2.68 5.61 5.60
CA ASN A 107 1.52 6.19 4.98
C ASN A 107 1.89 6.73 3.60
N ILE A 108 0.88 6.87 2.74
CA ILE A 108 1.02 7.53 1.45
C ILE A 108 -0.27 8.26 1.13
N VAL A 109 -0.13 9.45 0.54
CA VAL A 109 -1.25 10.23 0.03
C VAL A 109 -1.38 9.92 -1.45
N VAL A 110 -2.59 9.58 -1.89
CA VAL A 110 -2.92 9.44 -3.30
C VAL A 110 -3.88 10.56 -3.65
N THR A 111 -3.48 11.39 -4.60
CA THR A 111 -4.26 12.52 -5.10
C THR A 111 -4.48 12.32 -6.59
N ARG A 112 -5.71 12.56 -7.05
CA ARG A 112 -5.95 12.64 -8.49
C ARG A 112 -5.48 13.99 -9.01
N GLU A 113 -4.52 13.96 -9.93
CA GLU A 113 -4.16 15.16 -10.68
C GLU A 113 -5.30 15.57 -11.61
N SER A 114 -5.49 16.89 -11.74
CA SER A 114 -6.42 17.44 -12.72
C SER A 114 -5.96 17.09 -14.13
N GLU A 115 -6.86 16.55 -14.95
CA GLU A 115 -6.61 16.28 -16.37
C GLU A 115 -6.48 17.58 -17.19
N TYR A 116 -6.78 18.73 -16.57
CA TYR A 116 -6.64 20.07 -17.15
C TYR A 116 -5.94 21.01 -16.16
N PRO A 117 -4.60 21.01 -16.08
CA PRO A 117 -3.92 22.06 -15.34
C PRO A 117 -4.31 23.40 -15.98
N CYS A 118 -5.01 24.26 -15.24
CA CYS A 118 -5.25 25.65 -15.63
C CYS A 118 -3.89 26.35 -15.75
N VAL A 119 -3.27 26.30 -16.92
CA VAL A 119 -2.08 27.06 -17.25
C VAL A 119 -2.51 28.52 -17.40
N PHE A 120 -2.51 29.26 -16.30
CA PHE A 120 -2.51 30.72 -16.34
C PHE A 120 -1.14 31.19 -16.85
N THR A 121 -0.91 31.08 -18.16
CA THR A 121 0.08 31.92 -18.82
C THR A 121 -0.46 33.35 -18.76
N GLY A 122 0.00 34.09 -17.75
CA GLY A 122 -0.20 35.52 -17.66
C GLY A 122 0.37 36.20 -18.91
N LEU A 123 -0.53 36.71 -19.75
CA LEU A 123 -0.22 37.76 -20.69
C LEU A 123 -0.12 39.06 -19.90
N ILE A 124 1.10 39.57 -19.76
CA ILE A 124 1.40 40.99 -19.53
C ILE A 124 2.05 41.50 -20.82
#